data_AF-A0A919YE61-F1
#
_entry.id   AF-A0A919YE61-F1
#
_cell.length_a   1.000
_cell.length_b   1.000
_cell.length_c   1.000
_cell.angle_alpha   90.00
_cell.angle_beta   90.00
_cell.angle_gamma   90.00
#
_symmetry.space_group_name_H-M   'P 1'
#
loop_
_entity.id
_entity.type
_entity.pdbx_description
1 polymer ?
#
loop_
_entity_poly.entity_id
_entity_poly.type
_entity_poly.pdbx_seq_one_letter_code
_entity_poly.pdbx_strand_id
1 'polypeptide(L)'
;MNKAEVIDLFIEIKREYPNFDDSDENIDRHLKYLMDFPFDTALCNVEHHIKTNKWPPGIAEIRGRLGEQIERDRMRTVTEEYFAERARARQEACPPPPGWKEEVYAKLGRR
;
A
#
# COMPACT_ATOMS: atom_id res chain seq x y z
N MET A 1 6.00 2.55 17.97
CA MET A 1 5.44 3.83 18.47
C MET A 1 5.58 3.93 19.99
N ASN A 2 5.50 5.14 20.55
CA ASN A 2 5.60 5.42 21.98
C ASN A 2 4.21 5.40 22.68
N LYS A 3 4.19 5.51 24.01
CA LYS A 3 2.92 5.46 24.78
C LYS A 3 1.95 6.59 24.43
N ALA A 4 2.43 7.81 24.17
CA ALA A 4 1.58 8.92 23.78
C ALA A 4 0.92 8.67 22.42
N GLU A 5 1.68 8.14 21.45
CA GLU A 5 1.17 7.74 20.13
C GLU A 5 0.09 6.64 20.23
N VAL A 6 0.22 5.69 21.17
CA VAL A 6 -0.84 4.69 21.42
C VAL A 6 -2.10 5.33 22.01
N ILE A 7 -1.93 6.30 22.93
CA ILE A 7 -3.06 7.04 23.50
C ILE A 7 -3.79 7.82 22.41
N ASP A 8 -3.06 8.47 21.51
CA ASP A 8 -3.65 9.21 20.39
C ASP A 8 -4.47 8.29 19.46
N LEU A 9 -3.97 7.09 19.17
CA LEU A 9 -4.74 6.06 18.46
C LEU A 9 -6.03 5.68 19.20
N PHE A 10 -5.94 5.49 20.52
CA PHE A 10 -7.08 5.11 21.33
C PHE A 10 -8.16 6.21 21.38
N ILE A 11 -7.75 7.48 21.43
CA ILE A 11 -8.67 8.62 21.35
C ILE A 11 -9.44 8.57 20.03
N GLU A 12 -8.76 8.30 18.91
CA GLU A 12 -9.42 8.22 17.60
C GLU A 12 -10.39 7.04 17.51
N ILE A 13 -10.00 5.87 18.02
CA ILE A 13 -10.89 4.70 18.09
C ILE A 13 -12.10 5.00 18.99
N LYS A 14 -11.91 5.62 20.15
CA LYS A 14 -12.98 5.92 21.11
C LYS A 14 -14.01 6.90 20.57
N ARG A 15 -13.60 7.85 19.72
CA ARG A 15 -14.50 8.81 19.05
C ARG A 15 -15.56 8.10 18.22
N GLU A 16 -15.18 7.07 17.48
CA GLU A 16 -16.10 6.32 16.61
C GLU A 16 -16.73 5.10 17.31
N TYR A 17 -16.06 4.57 18.32
CA TYR A 17 -16.55 3.45 19.13
C TYR A 17 -16.64 3.85 20.61
N PRO A 18 -17.76 4.45 21.05
CA PRO A 18 -17.90 4.98 22.42
C PRO A 18 -17.67 3.93 23.53
N ASN A 19 -17.97 2.66 23.24
CA ASN A 19 -17.80 1.54 24.18
C ASN A 19 -16.40 0.91 24.16
N PHE A 20 -15.47 1.46 23.39
CA PHE A 20 -14.09 0.97 23.35
C PHE A 20 -13.40 1.18 24.70
N ASP A 21 -12.61 0.20 25.15
CA ASP A 21 -11.90 0.26 26.41
C ASP A 21 -10.60 1.07 26.26
N ASP A 22 -10.56 2.26 26.84
CA ASP A 22 -9.42 3.17 26.86
C ASP A 22 -8.69 3.20 28.21
N SER A 23 -8.86 2.16 29.03
CA SER A 23 -8.14 2.01 30.30
C SER A 23 -6.62 1.93 30.12
N ASP A 24 -5.89 2.40 31.13
CA ASP A 24 -4.41 2.34 31.16
C ASP A 24 -3.87 0.93 30.97
N GLU A 25 -4.55 -0.08 31.54
CA GLU A 25 -4.18 -1.49 31.37
C GLU A 25 -4.27 -1.92 29.90
N ASN A 26 -5.33 -1.50 29.20
CA ASN A 26 -5.49 -1.82 27.79
C ASN A 26 -4.48 -1.08 26.91
N ILE A 27 -4.15 0.17 27.24
CA ILE A 27 -3.11 0.96 26.57
C ILE A 27 -1.75 0.29 26.73
N ASP A 28 -1.37 -0.12 27.95
CA ASP A 28 -0.09 -0.77 28.22
C ASP A 28 -0.01 -2.15 27.52
N ARG A 29 -1.13 -2.87 27.45
CA ARG A 29 -1.24 -4.11 26.67
C ARG A 29 -0.96 -3.88 25.19
N HIS A 30 -1.54 -2.82 24.60
CA HIS A 30 -1.34 -2.50 23.18
C HIS A 30 0.07 -1.97 22.91
N LEU A 31 0.62 -1.16 23.81
CA LEU A 31 1.97 -0.63 23.71
C LEU A 31 3.02 -1.75 23.53
N LYS A 32 2.88 -2.85 24.28
CA LYS A 32 3.76 -4.02 24.16
C LYS A 32 3.86 -4.56 22.72
N TYR A 33 2.77 -4.49 21.95
CA TYR A 33 2.69 -5.03 20.59
C TYR A 33 2.71 -3.96 19.50
N LEU A 34 2.76 -2.68 19.85
CA LEU A 34 2.83 -1.58 18.89
C LEU A 34 4.16 -0.82 18.96
N MET A 35 5.02 -1.13 19.95
CA MET A 35 6.29 -0.44 20.16
C MET A 35 7.21 -0.49 18.93
N ASP A 36 7.24 -1.60 18.21
CA ASP A 36 8.03 -1.83 16.98
C ASP A 36 7.33 -1.32 15.70
N PHE A 37 6.10 -0.80 15.80
CA PHE A 37 5.30 -0.43 14.64
C PHE A 37 5.27 1.10 14.41
N PRO A 38 5.30 1.59 13.16
CA PRO A 38 5.18 3.02 12.87
C PRO A 38 3.78 3.56 13.21
N PHE A 39 3.71 4.74 13.84
CA PHE A 39 2.44 5.39 14.21
C PHE A 39 1.59 5.74 12.99
N ASP A 40 2.16 6.40 12.00
CA ASP A 40 1.42 6.85 10.80
C ASP A 40 0.73 5.69 10.07
N THR A 41 1.41 4.54 9.99
CA THR A 41 0.83 3.34 9.37
C THR A 41 -0.29 2.75 10.22
N ALA A 42 -0.16 2.75 11.55
CA ALA A 42 -1.23 2.28 12.42
C ALA A 42 -2.45 3.17 12.33
N LEU A 43 -2.26 4.49 12.29
CA LEU A 43 -3.34 5.45 12.13
C LEU A 43 -4.08 5.24 10.81
N CYS A 44 -3.35 5.09 9.71
CA CYS A 44 -3.95 4.80 8.40
C CYS A 44 -4.76 3.49 8.42
N ASN A 45 -4.26 2.45 9.09
CA ASN A 45 -4.98 1.19 9.25
C ASN A 45 -6.25 1.34 10.08
N VAL A 46 -6.20 2.09 11.18
CA VAL A 46 -7.36 2.38 12.03
C VAL A 46 -8.41 3.17 11.25
N GLU A 47 -8.02 4.23 10.54
CA GLU A 47 -8.94 5.01 9.69
C GLU A 47 -9.60 4.15 8.62
N HIS A 48 -8.83 3.25 7.98
CA HIS A 48 -9.39 2.32 7.00
C HIS A 48 -10.37 1.35 7.66
N HIS A 49 -10.03 0.80 8.83
CA HIS A 49 -10.88 -0.12 9.57
C HIS A 49 -12.19 0.54 9.99
N ILE A 50 -12.16 1.79 10.48
CA ILE A 50 -13.34 2.58 10.84
C ILE A 50 -14.30 2.69 9.65
N LYS A 51 -13.78 2.90 8.44
CA LYS A 51 -14.61 3.04 7.22
C LYS A 51 -15.27 1.73 6.80
N THR A 52 -14.71 0.58 7.15
CA THR A 52 -15.17 -0.73 6.65
C THR A 52 -15.85 -1.59 7.70
N ASN A 53 -15.64 -1.33 8.99
CA ASN A 53 -16.05 -2.21 10.08
C ASN A 53 -16.85 -1.49 11.17
N LYS A 54 -17.93 -2.14 11.62
CA LYS A 54 -18.78 -1.66 12.72
C LYS A 54 -18.16 -1.90 14.11
N TRP A 55 -17.16 -2.78 14.21
CA TRP A 55 -16.57 -3.20 15.48
C TRP A 55 -15.18 -2.58 15.66
N PRO A 56 -14.77 -2.26 16.91
CA PRO A 56 -13.47 -1.65 17.17
C PRO A 56 -12.31 -2.52 16.65
N PRO A 57 -11.23 -1.92 16.14
CA PRO A 57 -10.05 -2.67 15.72
C PRO A 57 -9.32 -3.26 16.94
N GLY A 58 -8.77 -4.46 16.78
CA GLY A 58 -7.80 -5.04 17.70
C GLY A 58 -6.36 -4.79 17.25
N ILE A 59 -5.40 -5.38 17.96
CA ILE A 59 -3.96 -5.21 17.68
C ILE A 59 -3.61 -5.66 16.25
N ALA A 60 -4.24 -6.75 15.77
CA ALA A 60 -3.97 -7.28 14.43
C ALA A 60 -4.46 -6.33 13.34
N GLU A 61 -5.62 -5.71 13.53
CA GLU A 61 -6.19 -4.73 12.62
C GLU A 61 -5.39 -3.42 12.63
N ILE A 62 -4.95 -2.96 13.81
CA ILE A 62 -4.10 -1.76 13.97
C ILE A 62 -2.76 -1.95 13.25
N ARG A 63 -2.12 -3.12 13.43
CA ARG A 63 -0.87 -3.45 12.70
C ARG A 63 -1.11 -3.70 11.22
N GLY A 64 -2.30 -4.17 10.86
CA GLY A 64 -2.66 -4.54 9.51
C GLY A 64 -1.69 -5.56 8.90
N ARG A 65 -1.68 -5.64 7.57
CA ARG A 65 -0.73 -6.46 6.81
C ARG A 65 0.35 -5.57 6.20
N LEU A 66 1.20 -4.98 7.05
CA LEU A 66 2.25 -4.05 6.63
C LEU A 66 3.09 -4.55 5.44
N GLY A 67 3.47 -5.83 5.44
CA GLY A 67 4.23 -6.42 4.34
C GLY A 67 3.47 -6.42 3.01
N GLU A 68 2.16 -6.70 3.02
CA GLU A 68 1.33 -6.67 1.82
C GLU A 68 1.05 -5.24 1.35
N GLN A 69 0.97 -4.28 2.26
CA GLN A 69 0.81 -2.85 1.92
C GLN A 69 2.06 -2.31 1.23
N ILE A 70 3.25 -2.58 1.79
CA ILE A 70 4.52 -2.18 1.20
C ILE A 70 4.69 -2.81 -0.19
N GLU A 71 4.38 -4.10 -0.31
CA GLU A 71 4.51 -4.78 -1.60
C GLU A 71 3.50 -4.25 -2.64
N ARG A 72 2.27 -3.95 -2.21
CA ARG A 72 1.26 -3.34 -3.10
C ARG A 72 1.71 -1.97 -3.61
N ASP A 73 2.25 -1.13 -2.75
CA ASP A 73 2.75 0.19 -3.14
C ASP A 73 3.94 0.08 -4.11
N ARG A 74 4.89 -0.85 -3.84
CA ARG A 74 5.98 -1.16 -4.77
C ARG A 74 5.46 -1.58 -6.14
N MET A 75 4.51 -2.52 -6.18
CA MET A 75 3.92 -3.00 -7.42
C MET A 75 3.15 -1.90 -8.17
N ARG A 76 2.50 -0.97 -7.45
CA ARG A 76 1.86 0.21 -8.05
C ARG A 76 2.89 1.09 -8.76
N THR A 77 3.98 1.45 -8.08
CA THR A 77 5.05 2.28 -8.67
C THR A 77 5.68 1.62 -9.89
N VAL A 78 6.02 0.32 -9.82
CA VAL A 78 6.58 -0.43 -10.96
C VAL A 78 5.61 -0.41 -12.16
N THR A 79 4.32 -0.54 -11.89
CA THR A 79 3.29 -0.50 -12.93
C THR A 79 3.19 0.88 -13.58
N GLU A 80 3.21 1.95 -12.77
CA GLU A 80 3.17 3.33 -13.25
C GLU A 80 4.39 3.66 -14.13
N GLU A 81 5.59 3.26 -13.69
CA GLU A 81 6.83 3.43 -14.46
C GLU A 81 6.76 2.69 -15.80
N TYR A 82 6.29 1.43 -15.80
CA TYR A 82 6.12 0.65 -17.02
C TYR A 82 5.13 1.30 -17.99
N PHE A 83 4.01 1.82 -17.51
CA PHE A 83 3.05 2.53 -18.36
C PHE A 83 3.65 3.83 -18.94
N ALA A 84 4.45 4.56 -18.16
CA ALA A 84 5.14 5.75 -18.64
C ALA A 84 6.16 5.42 -19.74
N GLU A 85 6.94 4.34 -19.57
CA GLU A 85 7.88 3.87 -20.60
C GLU A 85 7.15 3.49 -21.88
N ARG A 86 6.05 2.72 -21.78
CA ARG A 86 5.22 2.35 -22.93
C ARG A 86 4.63 3.56 -23.65
N ALA A 87 4.21 4.59 -22.91
CA ALA A 87 3.71 5.83 -23.47
C ALA A 87 4.82 6.59 -24.23
N ARG A 88 6.03 6.65 -23.69
CA ARG A 88 7.20 7.24 -24.36
C ARG A 88 7.58 6.48 -25.63
N ALA A 89 7.69 5.16 -25.55
CA ALA A 89 8.01 4.32 -26.69
C ALA A 89 6.97 4.48 -27.82
N ARG A 90 5.69 4.69 -27.48
CA ARG A 90 4.65 4.97 -28.46
C ARG A 90 4.83 6.32 -29.17
N GLN A 91 5.35 7.34 -28.49
CA GLN A 91 5.65 8.64 -29.08
C GLN A 91 6.89 8.57 -29.99
N GLU A 92 7.89 7.80 -29.58
CA GLU A 92 9.17 7.63 -30.30
C GLU A 92 9.07 6.58 -31.42
N ALA A 93 7.99 5.79 -31.47
CA ALA A 93 7.78 4.77 -32.49
C ALA A 93 7.66 5.39 -33.89
N CYS A 94 8.73 5.32 -34.66
CA CYS A 94 8.70 5.57 -36.10
C CYS A 94 8.24 4.30 -36.83
N PRO A 95 7.48 4.42 -37.94
CA PRO A 95 7.20 3.27 -38.78
C PRO A 95 8.52 2.66 -39.27
N PRO A 96 8.61 1.32 -39.39
CA PRO A 96 9.79 0.69 -39.92
C PRO A 96 10.11 1.23 -41.32
N PRO A 97 11.39 1.32 -41.71
CA PRO A 97 11.78 1.81 -43.03
C PRO A 97 11.05 1.04 -44.14
N PRO A 98 10.70 1.70 -45.27
CA PRO A 98 10.11 1.01 -46.42
C PRO A 98 11.02 -0.14 -46.89
N GLY A 99 10.45 -1.32 -47.18
CA GLY A 99 11.22 -2.48 -47.65
C GLY A 99 11.88 -3.32 -46.55
N TRP A 100 11.84 -2.87 -45.29
CA TRP A 100 12.51 -3.56 -44.17
C TRP A 100 11.95 -4.97 -43.94
N LYS A 101 10.64 -5.15 -44.09
CA LYS A 101 9.97 -6.45 -43.95
C LYS A 101 10.46 -7.44 -45.01
N GLU A 102 10.56 -6.98 -46.26
CA GLU A 102 11.03 -7.74 -47.41
C GLU A 102 12.51 -8.15 -47.25
N GLU A 103 13.37 -7.26 -46.76
CA GLU A 103 14.77 -7.55 -46.44
C GLU A 103 14.91 -8.60 -45.33
N VAL A 104 14.08 -8.52 -44.28
CA VAL A 104 14.09 -9.47 -43.17
C VAL A 104 13.64 -10.86 -43.64
N TYR A 105 12.57 -10.96 -44.45
CA TYR A 105 12.13 -12.24 -45.02
C TYR A 105 13.15 -12.85 -45.98
N ALA A 106 13.82 -12.03 -46.80
CA ALA A 106 14.90 -12.48 -47.67
C ALA A 106 16.06 -13.10 -46.87
N LYS A 107 16.42 -12.52 -45.72
CA LYS A 107 17.47 -13.06 -44.83
C LYS A 107 17.05 -14.32 -44.07
N LEU A 108 15.76 -14.45 -43.74
CA LEU A 108 15.22 -15.61 -43.01
C LEU A 108 14.91 -16.82 -43.91
N GLY A 109 15.13 -16.71 -45.24
CA GLY A 109 14.88 -17.78 -46.19
C GLY A 109 13.41 -18.20 -46.33
N ARG A 110 12.49 -17.45 -45.71
CA ARG A 110 11.04 -17.63 -45.85
C ARG A 110 10.60 -16.80 -47.05
N ARG A 111 10.53 -17.46 -48.22
CA ARG A 111 9.78 -16.95 -49.38
C ARG A 111 8.30 -17.15 -49.16
#